data_AF-A0A6C0HC21-F1
#
_entry.id   AF-A0A6C0HC21-F1
#
_cell.length_a   1.000
_cell.length_b   1.000
_cell.length_c   1.000
_cell.angle_alpha   90.00
_cell.angle_beta   90.00
_cell.angle_gamma   90.00
#
_symmetry.space_group_name_H-M   'P 1'
#
loop_
_entity.id
_entity.type
_entity.pdbx_description
1 polymer ?
#
loop_
_entity_poly.entity_id
_entity_poly.type
_entity_poly.pdbx_seq_one_letter_code
_entity_poly.pdbx_strand_id
1 'polypeptide(L)'
;MQPEIGVYFLYVILLEGDNIGLHASTETDMEKVKIEFEIMNDFAKLHKPIAVTDMVEIGQDFALIDLNVKKYMKEYGIQRVRGGSYSMVILPTYLKFTLELELKTLSNYAEEYLEKTKGIFDIEEYQNEEYLKKELQKYMLSKNKYELCKYIKDENGELYEIHKETLIKELEWVIEKIHFIQSVNKDLQIYETTNGIRLFKNMTTGDMMSTHAYFELSQENKMKYQYIINKIKGIIQIYFKLYQDDEDVITKYKYHKTIVDENVFKVSHYIDANYIEELIKNTELFVYSIINRLDEFEFDLSTYPPNFETNIKNKIYFLQNKHSALSEFDI
;
A
#
# COMPACT_ATOMS: atom_id res chain seq x y z
N MET A 1 -29.93 5.75 44.21
CA MET A 1 -31.00 5.31 43.28
C MET A 1 -31.00 6.29 42.13
N GLN A 2 -30.44 5.91 40.98
CA GLN A 2 -30.69 6.63 39.74
C GLN A 2 -32.11 6.27 39.30
N PRO A 3 -32.95 7.23 38.88
CA PRO A 3 -34.28 6.90 38.38
C PRO A 3 -34.16 6.03 37.12
N GLU A 4 -35.02 5.04 36.96
CA GLU A 4 -35.17 4.31 35.69
C GLU A 4 -35.49 5.34 34.60
N ILE A 5 -34.53 5.56 33.70
CA ILE A 5 -34.67 6.57 32.66
C ILE A 5 -35.59 5.96 31.59
N GLY A 6 -36.86 6.39 31.60
CA GLY A 6 -37.80 6.04 30.54
C GLY A 6 -37.30 6.49 29.17
N VAL A 7 -37.71 5.75 28.13
CA VAL A 7 -37.45 6.14 26.74
C VAL A 7 -38.24 7.41 26.43
N TYR A 8 -37.56 8.45 25.92
CA TYR A 8 -38.24 9.66 25.48
C TYR A 8 -38.65 9.56 24.01
N PHE A 9 -39.85 10.05 23.73
CA PHE A 9 -40.37 10.25 22.39
C PHE A 9 -40.50 11.74 22.11
N LEU A 10 -40.16 12.13 20.89
CA LEU A 10 -40.40 13.45 20.34
C LEU A 10 -41.68 13.43 19.52
N TYR A 11 -42.69 14.13 20.03
CA TYR A 11 -43.99 14.26 19.40
C TYR A 11 -44.04 15.50 18.54
N VAL A 12 -44.54 15.34 17.32
CA VAL A 12 -44.85 16.44 16.40
C VAL A 12 -46.35 16.70 16.50
N ILE A 13 -46.70 17.91 16.91
CA ILE A 13 -48.05 18.29 17.29
C ILE A 13 -48.52 19.40 16.36
N LEU A 14 -49.57 19.13 15.60
CA LEU A 14 -50.28 20.15 14.82
C LEU A 14 -51.08 21.05 15.77
N LEU A 15 -50.90 22.36 15.62
CA LEU A 15 -51.55 23.40 16.39
C LEU A 15 -52.45 24.24 15.48
N GLU A 16 -53.36 25.00 16.10
CA GLU A 16 -54.21 25.96 15.38
C GLU A 16 -53.41 26.94 14.49
N GLY A 17 -53.96 27.23 13.32
CA GLY A 17 -53.33 28.11 12.33
C GLY A 17 -52.16 27.49 11.57
N ASP A 18 -52.17 26.16 11.41
CA ASP A 18 -51.12 25.38 10.73
C ASP A 18 -49.73 25.58 11.34
N ASN A 19 -49.68 25.72 12.67
CA ASN A 19 -48.44 25.80 13.43
C ASN A 19 -48.04 24.41 13.94
N ILE A 20 -46.76 24.21 14.22
CA ILE A 20 -46.22 22.92 14.64
C ILE A 20 -45.47 23.09 15.97
N GLY A 21 -45.83 22.26 16.94
CA GLY A 21 -45.13 22.08 18.20
C GLY A 21 -44.33 20.79 18.20
N LEU A 22 -43.09 20.82 18.70
CA LEU A 22 -42.31 19.63 18.99
C LEU A 22 -42.11 19.51 20.50
N HIS A 23 -42.53 18.38 21.06
CA HIS A 23 -42.51 18.12 22.50
C HIS A 23 -41.88 16.77 22.82
N ALA A 24 -40.90 16.75 23.72
CA ALA A 24 -40.32 15.51 24.21
C ALA A 24 -41.02 15.06 25.49
N SER A 25 -41.53 13.83 25.51
CA SER A 25 -42.21 13.25 26.68
C SER A 25 -41.91 11.75 26.79
N THR A 26 -42.02 11.23 28.00
CA THR A 26 -42.07 9.78 28.27
C THR A 26 -43.50 9.23 28.28
N GLU A 27 -44.51 10.10 28.27
CA GLU A 27 -45.91 9.70 28.17
C GLU A 27 -46.22 9.24 26.74
N THR A 28 -47.03 8.20 26.61
CA THR A 28 -47.39 7.57 25.32
C THR A 28 -48.83 7.85 24.92
N ASP A 29 -49.68 8.28 25.86
CA ASP A 29 -51.03 8.75 25.60
C ASP A 29 -50.99 10.13 24.91
N MET A 30 -51.36 10.17 23.63
CA MET A 30 -51.32 11.36 22.78
C MET A 30 -52.17 12.52 23.32
N GLU A 31 -53.30 12.26 23.99
CA GLU A 31 -54.12 13.32 24.57
C GLU A 31 -53.42 13.96 25.77
N LYS A 32 -52.79 13.14 26.61
CA LYS A 32 -52.00 13.65 27.73
C LYS A 32 -50.77 14.42 27.26
N VAL A 33 -50.09 13.95 26.21
CA VAL A 33 -48.95 14.64 25.61
C VAL A 33 -49.35 16.02 25.09
N LYS A 34 -50.52 16.14 24.42
CA LYS A 34 -51.05 17.45 23.99
C LYS A 34 -51.29 18.38 25.17
N ILE A 35 -51.90 17.89 26.24
CA ILE A 35 -52.16 18.65 27.46
C ILE A 35 -50.84 19.08 28.13
N GLU A 36 -49.87 18.16 28.23
CA GLU A 36 -48.53 18.42 28.76
C GLU A 36 -47.86 19.55 27.98
N PHE A 37 -47.87 19.46 26.65
CA PHE A 37 -47.31 20.49 25.77
C PHE A 37 -48.01 21.85 25.95
N GLU A 38 -49.34 21.87 26.02
CA GLU A 38 -50.10 23.12 26.24
C GLU A 38 -49.76 23.79 27.58
N ILE A 39 -49.59 23.01 28.63
CA ILE A 39 -49.23 23.52 29.96
C ILE A 39 -47.82 24.11 29.93
N MET A 40 -46.87 23.40 29.31
CA MET A 40 -45.45 23.71 29.35
C MET A 40 -45.04 24.81 28.36
N ASN A 41 -45.76 25.00 27.26
CA ASN A 41 -45.32 25.85 26.16
C ASN A 41 -46.28 27.02 25.90
N ASP A 42 -45.80 28.25 26.07
CA ASP A 42 -46.60 29.45 25.84
C ASP A 42 -47.06 29.61 24.39
N PHE A 43 -46.33 29.03 23.43
CA PHE A 43 -46.75 29.00 22.02
C PHE A 43 -48.02 28.16 21.83
N ALA A 44 -48.13 27.04 22.55
CA ALA A 44 -49.29 26.15 22.52
C ALA A 44 -50.51 26.74 23.22
N LYS A 45 -50.30 27.65 24.18
CA LYS A 45 -51.41 28.41 24.80
C LYS A 45 -52.06 29.36 23.80
N LEU A 46 -51.26 29.93 22.89
CA LEU A 46 -51.72 30.81 21.81
C LEU A 46 -52.28 30.05 20.61
N HIS A 47 -51.68 28.90 20.27
CA HIS A 47 -52.08 28.03 19.18
C HIS A 47 -52.44 26.65 19.73
N LYS A 48 -53.74 26.38 19.94
CA LYS A 48 -54.15 25.18 20.68
C LYS A 48 -53.72 23.89 19.97
N PRO A 49 -53.27 22.86 20.70
CA PRO A 49 -52.99 21.55 20.12
C PRO A 49 -54.23 20.90 19.51
N ILE A 50 -54.12 20.45 18.26
CA ILE A 50 -55.16 19.76 17.51
C ILE A 50 -54.90 18.24 17.57
N ALA A 51 -53.76 17.82 17.02
CA ALA A 51 -53.44 16.41 16.84
C ALA A 51 -51.93 16.16 16.92
N VAL A 52 -51.54 14.97 17.37
CA VAL A 52 -50.18 14.45 17.18
C VAL A 52 -50.10 13.88 15.77
N THR A 53 -49.19 14.39 14.95
CA THR A 53 -49.02 13.98 13.54
C THR A 53 -47.89 13.01 13.33
N ASP A 54 -46.89 13.01 14.21
CA ASP A 54 -45.73 12.12 14.12
C ASP A 54 -45.11 11.88 15.51
N MET A 55 -44.35 10.80 15.64
CA MET A 55 -43.65 10.41 16.85
C MET A 55 -42.30 9.79 16.50
N VAL A 56 -41.22 10.34 17.06
CA VAL A 56 -39.86 9.85 16.87
C VAL A 56 -39.28 9.42 18.20
N GLU A 57 -38.81 8.18 18.30
CA GLU A 57 -38.04 7.75 19.47
C GLU A 57 -36.68 8.46 19.49
N ILE A 58 -36.40 9.23 20.55
CA ILE A 58 -35.12 9.95 20.71
C ILE A 58 -34.25 9.38 21.83
N GLY A 59 -34.77 8.39 22.59
CA GLY A 59 -34.05 7.75 23.67
C GLY A 59 -33.61 8.75 24.74
N GLN A 60 -32.30 8.98 24.85
CA GLN A 60 -31.71 9.98 25.76
C GLN A 60 -30.95 11.08 25.00
N ASP A 61 -31.02 11.09 23.66
CA ASP A 61 -30.33 12.09 22.84
C ASP A 61 -31.23 13.31 22.61
N PHE A 62 -31.24 14.22 23.58
CA PHE A 62 -32.00 15.46 23.50
C PHE A 62 -31.51 16.41 22.40
N ALA A 63 -30.32 16.21 21.83
CA ALA A 63 -29.86 17.02 20.69
C ALA A 63 -30.72 16.77 19.43
N LEU A 64 -31.36 15.61 19.35
CA LEU A 64 -32.31 15.28 18.28
C LEU A 64 -33.54 16.19 18.28
N ILE A 65 -33.90 16.81 19.41
CA ILE A 65 -35.04 17.72 19.48
C ILE A 65 -34.76 18.94 18.60
N ASP A 66 -33.66 19.65 18.85
CA ASP A 66 -33.32 20.86 18.11
C ASP A 66 -33.03 20.56 16.63
N LEU A 67 -32.45 19.39 16.32
CA LEU A 67 -32.28 18.91 14.95
C LEU A 67 -33.63 18.78 14.23
N ASN A 68 -34.60 18.11 14.86
CA ASN A 68 -35.92 17.92 14.28
C ASN A 68 -36.67 19.25 14.19
N VAL A 69 -36.61 20.11 15.20
CA VAL A 69 -37.21 21.45 15.13
C VAL A 69 -36.70 22.22 13.92
N LYS A 70 -35.38 22.22 13.66
CA LYS A 70 -34.80 22.86 12.47
C LYS A 70 -35.28 22.20 11.17
N LYS A 71 -35.42 20.88 11.14
CA LYS A 71 -35.99 20.14 9.99
C LYS A 71 -37.40 20.62 9.66
N TYR A 72 -38.28 20.69 10.66
CA TYR A 72 -39.64 21.21 10.47
C TYR A 72 -39.65 22.71 10.15
N MET A 73 -38.76 23.51 10.73
CA MET A 73 -38.62 24.94 10.37
C MET A 73 -38.20 25.14 8.91
N LYS A 74 -37.40 24.23 8.34
CA LYS A 74 -37.02 24.26 6.92
C LYS A 74 -38.24 24.05 6.02
N GLU A 75 -39.15 23.17 6.42
CA GLU A 75 -40.31 22.77 5.64
C GLU A 75 -41.49 23.74 5.80
N TYR A 76 -41.83 24.10 7.03
CA TYR A 76 -43.02 24.90 7.37
C TYR A 76 -42.72 26.36 7.70
N GLY A 77 -41.43 26.71 7.80
CA GLY A 77 -40.95 28.07 8.09
C GLY A 77 -40.68 28.32 9.58
N ILE A 78 -39.61 29.08 9.85
CA ILE A 78 -39.13 29.41 11.20
C ILE A 78 -40.21 30.05 12.08
N GLN A 79 -41.19 30.75 11.50
CA GLN A 79 -42.24 31.41 12.28
C GLN A 79 -43.32 30.45 12.79
N ARG A 80 -43.48 29.29 12.16
CA ARG A 80 -44.60 28.37 12.42
C ARG A 80 -44.28 27.20 13.34
N VAL A 81 -42.99 27.00 13.65
CA VAL A 81 -42.52 25.80 14.35
C VAL A 81 -41.85 26.17 15.67
N ARG A 82 -42.22 25.51 16.77
CA ARG A 82 -41.60 25.70 18.10
C ARG A 82 -41.34 24.37 18.78
N GLY A 83 -40.29 24.32 19.58
CA GLY A 83 -39.89 23.14 20.34
C GLY A 83 -38.44 23.24 20.79
N GLY A 84 -38.04 22.40 21.76
CA GLY A 84 -36.68 22.38 22.29
C GLY A 84 -36.20 23.77 22.73
N SER A 85 -35.00 24.15 22.28
CA SER A 85 -34.39 25.46 22.54
C SER A 85 -35.12 26.63 21.87
N TYR A 86 -36.07 26.35 20.97
CA TYR A 86 -36.82 27.33 20.18
C TYR A 86 -38.30 27.36 20.59
N SER A 87 -38.59 27.23 21.88
CA SER A 87 -39.97 27.21 22.42
C SER A 87 -40.59 28.60 22.59
N MET A 88 -39.79 29.68 22.50
CA MET A 88 -40.28 31.06 22.69
C MET A 88 -41.30 31.46 21.63
N VAL A 89 -42.41 32.08 22.03
CA VAL A 89 -43.48 32.54 21.12
C VAL A 89 -42.90 33.40 19.98
N ILE A 90 -42.11 34.40 20.35
CA ILE A 90 -41.38 35.27 19.43
C ILE A 90 -39.89 34.97 19.56
N LEU A 91 -39.27 34.49 18.48
CA LEU A 91 -37.83 34.25 18.46
C LEU A 91 -37.07 35.59 18.44
N PRO A 92 -36.03 35.75 19.28
CA PRO A 92 -35.16 36.91 19.22
C PRO A 92 -34.55 37.09 17.83
N THR A 93 -34.35 38.35 17.42
CA THR A 93 -33.84 38.69 16.08
C THR A 93 -32.51 38.01 15.75
N TYR A 94 -31.60 37.92 16.71
CA TYR A 94 -30.30 37.26 16.51
C TYR A 94 -30.48 35.75 16.22
N LEU A 95 -31.40 35.09 16.92
CA LEU A 95 -31.62 33.65 16.78
C LEU A 95 -32.31 33.33 15.46
N LYS A 96 -33.28 34.17 15.07
CA LYS A 96 -33.92 34.10 13.76
C LYS A 96 -32.89 34.23 12.63
N PHE A 97 -32.01 35.23 12.72
CA PHE A 97 -30.97 35.45 11.72
C PHE A 97 -30.01 34.26 11.60
N THR A 98 -29.58 33.68 12.73
CA THR A 98 -28.74 32.48 12.72
C THR A 98 -29.44 31.29 12.06
N LEU A 99 -30.71 31.03 12.40
CA LEU A 99 -31.49 29.95 11.79
C LEU A 99 -31.66 30.15 10.28
N GLU A 100 -31.94 31.36 9.82
CA GLU A 100 -32.06 31.68 8.39
C GLU A 100 -30.74 31.41 7.64
N LEU A 101 -29.60 31.77 8.22
CA LEU A 101 -28.28 31.46 7.66
C LEU A 101 -27.99 29.96 7.62
N GLU A 102 -28.23 29.23 8.71
CA GLU A 102 -28.00 27.79 8.80
C GLU A 102 -28.84 27.04 7.75
N LEU A 103 -30.13 27.32 7.68
CA LEU A 103 -31.05 26.65 6.75
C LEU A 103 -30.70 26.93 5.28
N LYS A 104 -30.23 28.15 4.97
CA LYS A 104 -29.75 28.51 3.63
C LYS A 104 -28.43 27.80 3.28
N THR A 105 -27.50 27.74 4.23
CA THR A 105 -26.19 27.10 4.04
C THR A 105 -26.32 25.60 3.81
N LEU A 106 -27.27 24.94 4.49
CA LEU A 106 -27.54 23.51 4.29
C LEU A 106 -27.96 23.16 2.86
N SER A 107 -28.75 24.03 2.21
CA SER A 107 -29.15 23.81 0.81
C SER A 107 -27.94 23.91 -0.13
N ASN A 108 -27.09 24.92 0.05
CA ASN A 108 -25.88 25.10 -0.75
C ASN A 108 -24.88 23.94 -0.53
N TYR A 109 -24.74 23.47 0.70
CA TYR A 109 -23.83 22.37 1.02
C TYR A 109 -24.26 21.06 0.34
N ALA A 110 -25.57 20.79 0.30
CA ALA A 110 -26.10 19.60 -0.38
C ALA A 110 -25.82 19.63 -1.89
N GLU A 111 -26.00 20.79 -2.53
CA GLU A 111 -25.70 20.99 -3.96
C GLU A 111 -24.19 20.84 -4.24
N GLU A 112 -23.34 21.48 -3.44
CA GLU A 112 -21.88 21.37 -3.56
C GLU A 112 -21.38 19.92 -3.35
N TYR A 113 -21.97 19.20 -2.39
CA TYR A 113 -21.63 17.80 -2.13
C TYR A 113 -22.05 16.88 -3.29
N LEU A 114 -23.22 17.11 -3.89
CA LEU A 114 -23.67 16.41 -5.09
C LEU A 114 -22.77 16.67 -6.30
N GLU A 115 -22.32 17.90 -6.51
CA GLU A 115 -21.38 18.23 -7.59
C GLU A 115 -20.00 17.57 -7.38
N LYS A 116 -19.45 17.65 -6.17
CA LYS A 116 -18.17 17.01 -5.82
C LYS A 116 -18.21 15.49 -5.99
N THR A 117 -19.35 14.86 -5.73
CA THR A 117 -19.49 13.40 -5.82
C THR A 117 -19.74 12.91 -7.25
N LYS A 118 -20.43 13.68 -8.11
CA LYS A 118 -20.60 13.35 -9.54
C LYS A 118 -19.26 13.18 -10.26
N GLY A 119 -18.33 14.12 -10.06
CA GLY A 119 -17.02 14.10 -10.74
C GLY A 119 -16.07 12.97 -10.30
N ILE A 120 -16.32 12.31 -9.16
CA ILE A 120 -15.47 11.20 -8.67
C ILE A 120 -15.74 9.91 -9.45
N PHE A 121 -16.95 9.76 -10.03
CA PHE A 121 -17.37 8.53 -10.70
C PHE A 121 -17.42 8.63 -12.23
N ASP A 122 -17.34 9.82 -12.82
CA ASP A 122 -17.50 10.04 -14.28
C ASP A 122 -16.22 9.86 -15.12
N ILE A 123 -15.12 9.32 -14.56
CA ILE A 123 -13.95 8.99 -15.38
C ILE A 123 -14.16 7.60 -16.00
N GLU A 124 -14.49 7.55 -17.29
CA GLU A 124 -14.73 6.33 -18.08
C GLU A 124 -13.66 5.24 -17.90
N GLU A 125 -12.40 5.64 -17.71
CA GLU A 125 -11.25 4.74 -17.51
C GLU A 125 -11.32 3.94 -16.18
N TYR A 126 -12.06 4.43 -15.18
CA TYR A 126 -12.23 3.80 -13.87
C TYR A 126 -13.55 3.04 -13.69
N GLN A 127 -14.39 2.96 -14.73
CA GLN A 127 -15.64 2.21 -14.70
C GLN A 127 -15.53 0.81 -15.32
N ASN A 128 -14.39 0.47 -15.94
CA ASN A 128 -14.19 -0.83 -16.58
C ASN A 128 -13.47 -1.81 -15.63
N GLU A 129 -14.24 -2.73 -15.05
CA GLU A 129 -13.72 -3.78 -14.17
C GLU A 129 -12.62 -4.63 -14.83
N GLU A 130 -12.77 -4.95 -16.12
CA GLU A 130 -11.79 -5.78 -16.85
C GLU A 130 -10.45 -5.06 -17.00
N TYR A 131 -10.48 -3.76 -17.31
CA TYR A 131 -9.28 -2.92 -17.36
C TYR A 131 -8.58 -2.85 -16.00
N LEU A 132 -9.34 -2.59 -14.92
CA LEU A 132 -8.79 -2.52 -13.56
C LEU A 132 -8.17 -3.84 -13.12
N LYS A 133 -8.78 -4.98 -13.46
CA LYS A 133 -8.21 -6.31 -13.20
C LYS A 133 -6.91 -6.52 -13.97
N LYS A 134 -6.84 -6.12 -15.24
CA LYS A 134 -5.62 -6.20 -16.06
C LYS A 134 -4.49 -5.36 -15.47
N GLU A 135 -4.77 -4.12 -15.06
CA GLU A 135 -3.77 -3.26 -14.43
C GLU A 135 -3.29 -3.81 -13.07
N LEU A 136 -4.20 -4.31 -12.23
CA LEU A 136 -3.83 -4.98 -10.98
C LEU A 136 -2.93 -6.21 -11.25
N GLN A 137 -3.27 -7.01 -12.26
CA GLN A 137 -2.49 -8.20 -12.62
C GLN A 137 -1.07 -7.83 -13.09
N LYS A 138 -0.93 -6.78 -13.91
CA LYS A 138 0.39 -6.27 -14.34
C LYS A 138 1.24 -5.85 -13.15
N TYR A 139 0.67 -5.03 -12.26
CA TYR A 139 1.34 -4.59 -11.04
C TYR A 139 1.79 -5.77 -10.17
N MET A 140 0.90 -6.75 -9.92
CA MET A 140 1.22 -7.92 -9.11
C MET A 140 2.30 -8.78 -9.75
N LEU A 141 2.32 -8.91 -11.08
CA LEU A 141 3.37 -9.64 -11.79
C LEU A 141 4.74 -8.96 -11.63
N SER A 142 4.83 -7.65 -11.83
CA SER A 142 6.06 -6.88 -11.64
C SER A 142 6.54 -6.93 -10.19
N LYS A 143 5.63 -6.79 -9.22
CA LYS A 143 5.93 -6.91 -7.79
C LYS A 143 6.48 -8.29 -7.42
N ASN A 144 5.86 -9.37 -7.92
CA ASN A 144 6.35 -10.73 -7.66
C ASN A 144 7.73 -10.98 -8.28
N LYS A 145 7.99 -10.47 -9.49
CA LYS A 145 9.30 -10.57 -10.15
C LYS A 145 10.37 -9.76 -9.42
N TYR A 146 10.03 -8.56 -8.95
CA TYR A 146 10.90 -7.75 -8.11
C TYR A 146 11.32 -8.50 -6.85
N GLU A 147 10.36 -9.03 -6.10
CA GLU A 147 10.63 -9.80 -4.87
C GLU A 147 11.49 -11.04 -5.15
N LEU A 148 11.24 -11.75 -6.26
CA LEU A 148 12.08 -12.88 -6.68
C LEU A 148 13.53 -12.47 -6.95
N CYS A 149 13.75 -11.32 -7.60
CA CYS A 149 15.09 -10.82 -7.91
C CYS A 149 15.79 -10.24 -6.69
N LYS A 150 15.02 -9.66 -5.77
CA LYS A 150 15.53 -8.92 -4.62
C LYS A 150 16.17 -9.83 -3.58
N TYR A 151 15.73 -11.08 -3.47
CA TYR A 151 16.23 -11.99 -2.44
C TYR A 151 16.86 -13.26 -3.01
N ILE A 152 18.05 -13.58 -2.52
CA ILE A 152 18.75 -14.85 -2.75
C ILE A 152 18.64 -15.73 -1.51
N LYS A 153 18.63 -17.05 -1.71
CA LYS A 153 18.75 -18.02 -0.62
C LYS A 153 20.17 -18.56 -0.58
N ASP A 154 20.77 -18.65 0.61
CA ASP A 154 22.03 -19.35 0.78
C ASP A 154 21.84 -20.88 0.84
N GLU A 155 22.93 -21.60 1.07
CA GLU A 155 22.97 -23.06 1.17
C GLU A 155 22.18 -23.59 2.39
N ASN A 156 21.95 -22.76 3.40
CA ASN A 156 21.15 -23.09 4.59
C ASN A 156 19.67 -22.70 4.43
N GLY A 157 19.31 -22.04 3.31
CA GLY A 157 17.96 -21.56 3.03
C GLY A 157 17.63 -20.19 3.61
N GLU A 158 18.60 -19.48 4.20
CA GLU A 158 18.42 -18.13 4.71
C GLU A 158 18.32 -17.13 3.55
N LEU A 159 17.39 -16.18 3.66
CA LEU A 159 17.13 -15.17 2.64
C LEU A 159 18.01 -13.94 2.88
N TYR A 160 18.70 -13.50 1.83
CA TYR A 160 19.51 -12.28 1.82
C TYR A 160 19.02 -11.33 0.75
N GLU A 161 18.90 -10.06 1.12
CA GLU A 161 18.59 -9.00 0.18
C GLU A 161 19.81 -8.67 -0.68
N ILE A 162 19.60 -8.55 -2.00
CA ILE A 162 20.62 -8.08 -2.93
C ILE A 162 20.68 -6.56 -2.84
N HIS A 163 21.80 -6.05 -2.35
CA HIS A 163 22.13 -4.63 -2.46
C HIS A 163 23.13 -4.42 -3.61
N LYS A 164 22.73 -3.63 -4.61
CA LYS A 164 23.51 -3.33 -5.82
C LYS A 164 24.95 -2.94 -5.50
N GLU A 165 25.15 -1.96 -4.62
CA GLU A 165 26.48 -1.45 -4.28
C GLU A 165 27.36 -2.51 -3.61
N THR A 166 26.77 -3.33 -2.75
CA THR A 166 27.48 -4.41 -2.06
C THR A 166 27.89 -5.50 -3.06
N LEU A 167 26.97 -5.88 -3.94
CA LEU A 167 27.22 -6.93 -4.94
C LEU A 167 28.31 -6.52 -5.94
N ILE A 168 28.31 -5.27 -6.40
CA ILE A 168 29.35 -4.76 -7.31
C ILE A 168 30.72 -4.80 -6.61
N LYS A 169 30.82 -4.29 -5.37
CA LYS A 169 32.07 -4.32 -4.60
C LYS A 169 32.58 -5.75 -4.35
N GLU A 170 31.66 -6.68 -4.10
CA GLU A 170 31.99 -8.10 -3.91
C GLU A 170 32.52 -8.73 -5.22
N LEU A 171 31.90 -8.41 -6.36
CA LEU A 171 32.35 -8.87 -7.67
C LEU A 171 33.73 -8.28 -8.05
N GLU A 172 33.92 -6.98 -7.86
CA GLU A 172 35.21 -6.30 -8.07
C GLU A 172 36.33 -6.95 -7.23
N TRP A 173 36.03 -7.24 -5.96
CA TRP A 173 36.98 -7.93 -5.07
C TRP A 173 37.36 -9.31 -5.61
N VAL A 174 36.41 -10.08 -6.15
CA VAL A 174 36.69 -11.39 -6.76
C VAL A 174 37.54 -11.23 -8.03
N ILE A 175 37.18 -10.30 -8.90
CA ILE A 175 37.93 -10.01 -10.14
C ILE A 175 39.37 -9.61 -9.82
N GLU A 176 39.60 -8.74 -8.84
CA GLU A 176 40.94 -8.32 -8.41
C GLU A 176 41.77 -9.53 -7.95
N LYS A 177 41.19 -10.43 -7.15
CA LYS A 177 41.89 -11.61 -6.64
C LYS A 177 42.14 -12.67 -7.72
N ILE A 178 41.29 -12.78 -8.72
CA ILE A 178 41.49 -13.68 -9.87
C ILE A 178 42.50 -13.10 -10.87
N HIS A 179 42.41 -11.81 -11.21
CA HIS A 179 43.34 -11.14 -12.12
C HIS A 179 44.77 -11.13 -11.58
N PHE A 180 44.92 -11.09 -10.26
CA PHE A 180 46.21 -11.28 -9.61
C PHE A 180 46.91 -12.60 -9.99
N ILE A 181 46.15 -13.70 -10.20
CA ILE A 181 46.71 -15.01 -10.60
C ILE A 181 47.47 -14.90 -11.94
N GLN A 182 47.13 -13.92 -12.79
CA GLN A 182 47.75 -13.73 -14.11
C GLN A 182 49.04 -12.88 -14.06
N SER A 183 49.29 -12.08 -13.01
CA SER A 183 50.39 -11.11 -12.99
C SER A 183 51.10 -11.04 -11.63
N VAL A 184 52.22 -11.75 -11.52
CA VAL A 184 53.08 -11.66 -10.33
C VAL A 184 54.40 -11.02 -10.70
N ASN A 185 54.59 -9.78 -10.24
CA ASN A 185 55.85 -9.07 -10.41
C ASN A 185 56.21 -8.34 -9.10
N LYS A 186 57.38 -8.69 -8.54
CA LYS A 186 58.09 -8.13 -7.35
C LYS A 186 57.73 -8.67 -5.95
N ASP A 187 58.66 -8.37 -5.02
CA ASP A 187 58.89 -8.91 -3.66
C ASP A 187 57.76 -9.73 -3.03
N LEU A 188 57.96 -11.05 -3.07
CA LEU A 188 56.96 -12.07 -2.77
C LEU A 188 56.44 -12.02 -1.32
N GLN A 189 57.28 -11.72 -0.32
CA GLN A 189 56.86 -11.77 1.10
C GLN A 189 55.97 -10.61 1.55
N ILE A 190 56.31 -9.38 1.15
CA ILE A 190 55.46 -8.19 1.42
C ILE A 190 54.12 -8.40 0.70
N TYR A 191 54.19 -8.93 -0.52
CA TYR A 191 53.04 -9.19 -1.35
C TYR A 191 52.08 -10.25 -0.77
N GLU A 192 52.60 -11.39 -0.30
CA GLU A 192 51.84 -12.45 0.38
C GLU A 192 51.05 -11.90 1.58
N THR A 193 51.70 -11.04 2.36
CA THR A 193 51.14 -10.45 3.58
C THR A 193 50.04 -9.43 3.26
N THR A 194 50.26 -8.54 2.30
CA THR A 194 49.27 -7.50 1.92
C THR A 194 48.03 -8.07 1.26
N ASN A 195 48.17 -9.15 0.48
CA ASN A 195 47.06 -9.67 -0.33
C ASN A 195 46.38 -10.89 0.28
N GLY A 196 46.93 -11.44 1.38
CA GLY A 196 46.45 -12.66 2.02
C GLY A 196 46.56 -13.86 1.09
N ILE A 197 47.75 -14.08 0.53
CA ILE A 197 48.05 -15.11 -0.47
C ILE A 197 49.28 -15.90 -0.01
N ARG A 198 49.37 -17.19 -0.39
CA ARG A 198 50.54 -18.04 -0.17
C ARG A 198 51.08 -18.57 -1.49
N LEU A 199 52.40 -18.52 -1.63
CA LEU A 199 53.15 -19.03 -2.78
C LEU A 199 53.86 -20.32 -2.40
N PHE A 200 53.59 -21.40 -3.11
CA PHE A 200 54.28 -22.67 -2.90
C PHE A 200 55.29 -22.91 -4.02
N LYS A 201 56.57 -23.05 -3.68
CA LYS A 201 57.60 -23.51 -4.63
C LYS A 201 57.72 -25.03 -4.54
N ASN A 202 57.38 -25.75 -5.61
CA ASN A 202 57.66 -27.18 -5.67
C ASN A 202 59.17 -27.39 -5.95
N MET A 203 59.93 -27.84 -4.96
CA MET A 203 61.33 -28.24 -5.13
C MET A 203 61.43 -29.76 -5.25
N THR A 204 61.12 -30.31 -6.43
CA THR A 204 61.41 -31.71 -6.73
C THR A 204 62.59 -31.82 -7.70
N THR A 205 63.72 -32.26 -7.12
CA THR A 205 64.84 -32.99 -7.73
C THR A 205 65.58 -32.37 -8.92
N GLY A 206 66.71 -31.74 -8.62
CA GLY A 206 68.02 -32.13 -9.17
C GLY A 206 68.40 -31.68 -10.58
N ASP A 207 67.52 -31.75 -11.56
CA ASP A 207 67.85 -31.42 -12.94
C ASP A 207 66.62 -30.93 -13.70
N MET A 208 66.75 -29.76 -14.33
CA MET A 208 65.70 -28.93 -14.95
C MET A 208 64.71 -28.26 -13.98
N MET A 209 65.00 -26.98 -13.68
CA MET A 209 64.09 -26.06 -12.98
C MET A 209 62.77 -25.89 -13.76
N SER A 210 61.76 -26.69 -13.44
CA SER A 210 60.36 -26.32 -13.69
C SER A 210 59.75 -25.87 -12.36
N THR A 211 59.92 -24.59 -12.07
CA THR A 211 59.36 -23.94 -10.88
C THR A 211 57.84 -23.91 -11.02
N HIS A 212 57.14 -24.93 -10.54
CA HIS A 212 55.68 -24.91 -10.49
C HIS A 212 55.26 -24.17 -9.23
N ALA A 213 54.90 -22.88 -9.37
CA ALA A 213 54.34 -22.08 -8.30
C ALA A 213 52.81 -22.15 -8.31
N TYR A 214 52.18 -22.74 -7.29
CA TYR A 214 50.72 -22.66 -7.18
C TYR A 214 50.33 -21.60 -6.14
N PHE A 215 49.26 -20.86 -6.47
CA PHE A 215 48.71 -19.77 -5.67
C PHE A 215 47.56 -20.28 -4.83
N GLU A 216 47.51 -19.85 -3.57
CA GLU A 216 46.39 -20.17 -2.69
C GLU A 216 46.00 -18.97 -1.83
N LEU A 217 44.70 -18.68 -1.77
CA LEU A 217 44.15 -17.66 -0.86
C LEU A 217 44.35 -18.07 0.61
N SER A 218 44.52 -17.08 1.50
CA SER A 218 44.45 -17.27 2.95
C SER A 218 43.10 -17.89 3.37
N GLN A 219 43.04 -18.51 4.55
CA GLN A 219 41.79 -19.10 5.04
C GLN A 219 40.65 -18.08 5.15
N GLU A 220 40.94 -16.87 5.61
CA GLU A 220 39.99 -15.78 5.67
C GLU A 220 39.48 -15.35 4.28
N ASN A 221 40.40 -15.18 3.33
CA ASN A 221 40.02 -14.83 1.96
C ASN A 221 39.26 -15.96 1.25
N LYS A 222 39.54 -17.23 1.57
CA LYS A 222 38.77 -18.37 1.07
C LYS A 222 37.34 -18.35 1.57
N MET A 223 37.13 -18.08 2.86
CA MET A 223 35.78 -17.94 3.43
C MET A 223 35.01 -16.80 2.74
N LYS A 224 35.66 -15.63 2.58
CA LYS A 224 35.06 -14.49 1.88
C LYS A 224 34.74 -14.81 0.41
N TYR A 225 35.67 -15.46 -0.29
CA TYR A 225 35.47 -15.89 -1.68
C TYR A 225 34.28 -16.84 -1.80
N GLN A 226 34.21 -17.88 -0.96
CA GLN A 226 33.11 -18.86 -0.95
C GLN A 226 31.76 -18.18 -0.70
N TYR A 227 31.71 -17.25 0.26
CA TYR A 227 30.52 -16.46 0.53
C TYR A 227 30.05 -15.69 -0.70
N ILE A 228 30.95 -14.99 -1.40
CA ILE A 228 30.62 -14.22 -2.61
C ILE A 228 30.18 -15.15 -3.75
N ILE A 229 30.88 -16.27 -3.97
CA ILE A 229 30.53 -17.25 -5.00
C ILE A 229 29.13 -17.85 -4.76
N ASN A 230 28.78 -18.12 -3.51
CA ASN A 230 27.45 -18.62 -3.17
C ASN A 230 26.36 -17.60 -3.50
N LYS A 231 26.61 -16.29 -3.30
CA LYS A 231 25.69 -15.25 -3.75
C LYS A 231 25.56 -15.21 -5.28
N ILE A 232 26.68 -15.24 -5.99
CA ILE A 232 26.70 -15.23 -7.47
C ILE A 232 25.96 -16.45 -8.02
N LYS A 233 26.12 -17.62 -7.40
CA LYS A 233 25.34 -18.82 -7.74
C LYS A 233 23.84 -18.60 -7.59
N GLY A 234 23.40 -17.97 -6.50
CA GLY A 234 22.00 -17.58 -6.30
C GLY A 234 21.50 -16.61 -7.38
N ILE A 235 22.32 -15.63 -7.76
CA ILE A 235 22.01 -14.67 -8.84
C ILE A 235 21.81 -15.38 -10.18
N ILE A 236 22.70 -16.31 -10.53
CA ILE A 236 22.59 -17.11 -11.76
C ILE A 236 21.29 -17.94 -11.75
N GLN A 237 20.91 -18.51 -10.61
CA GLN A 237 19.64 -19.23 -10.49
C GLN A 237 18.42 -18.30 -10.67
N ILE A 238 18.47 -17.09 -10.10
CA ILE A 238 17.42 -16.08 -10.31
C ILE A 238 17.33 -15.72 -11.78
N TYR A 239 18.46 -15.52 -12.45
CA TYR A 239 18.51 -15.22 -13.89
C TYR A 239 17.73 -16.28 -14.69
N PHE A 240 18.07 -17.55 -14.53
CA PHE A 240 17.37 -18.61 -15.28
C PHE A 240 15.89 -18.72 -14.93
N LYS A 241 15.48 -18.42 -13.69
CA LYS A 241 14.05 -18.36 -13.34
C LYS A 241 13.35 -17.17 -13.98
N LEU A 242 13.99 -16.02 -14.04
CA LEU A 242 13.39 -14.79 -14.56
C LEU A 242 13.19 -14.87 -16.08
N TYR A 243 14.13 -15.50 -16.77
CA TYR A 243 14.13 -15.64 -18.23
C TYR A 243 13.64 -17.01 -18.70
N GLN A 244 13.07 -17.84 -17.81
CA GLN A 244 12.62 -19.22 -18.13
C GLN A 244 11.65 -19.29 -19.32
N ASP A 245 10.86 -18.25 -19.52
CA ASP A 245 9.82 -18.14 -20.55
C ASP A 245 10.29 -17.37 -21.80
N ASP A 246 11.55 -16.92 -21.83
CA ASP A 246 12.15 -16.15 -22.91
C ASP A 246 13.16 -17.03 -23.68
N GLU A 247 12.62 -17.81 -24.64
CA GLU A 247 13.42 -18.74 -25.46
C GLU A 247 14.56 -18.04 -26.20
N ASP A 248 14.37 -16.79 -26.63
CA ASP A 248 15.39 -16.03 -27.34
C ASP A 248 16.56 -15.69 -26.41
N VAL A 249 16.29 -15.27 -25.17
CA VAL A 249 17.33 -15.00 -24.16
C VAL A 249 18.04 -16.29 -23.76
N ILE A 250 17.32 -17.38 -23.49
CA ILE A 250 17.97 -18.65 -23.11
C ILE A 250 18.81 -19.22 -24.26
N THR A 251 18.33 -19.15 -25.49
CA THR A 251 19.01 -19.71 -26.66
C THR A 251 20.20 -18.86 -27.09
N LYS A 252 20.09 -17.52 -26.98
CA LYS A 252 21.18 -16.59 -27.28
C LYS A 252 22.29 -16.62 -26.22
N TYR A 253 21.92 -16.84 -24.95
CA TYR A 253 22.84 -16.93 -23.83
C TYR A 253 22.84 -18.35 -23.24
N LYS A 254 23.05 -19.37 -24.09
CA LYS A 254 23.31 -20.76 -23.64
C LYS A 254 24.23 -20.73 -22.44
N TYR A 255 24.01 -21.59 -21.45
CA TYR A 255 24.81 -21.60 -20.21
C TYR A 255 26.30 -21.51 -20.51
N HIS A 256 26.86 -20.32 -20.30
CA HIS A 256 28.27 -20.07 -20.41
C HIS A 256 28.89 -20.29 -19.04
N LYS A 257 29.98 -21.04 -18.99
CA LYS A 257 30.68 -21.30 -17.74
C LYS A 257 31.08 -19.98 -17.08
N THR A 258 30.96 -19.97 -15.76
CA THR A 258 31.25 -18.83 -14.89
C THR A 258 32.35 -19.19 -13.89
N ILE A 259 32.78 -18.21 -13.10
CA ILE A 259 33.72 -18.47 -12.00
C ILE A 259 33.15 -19.37 -10.89
N VAL A 260 31.83 -19.61 -10.90
CA VAL A 260 31.14 -20.53 -9.97
C VAL A 260 31.34 -21.99 -10.38
N ASP A 261 31.50 -22.26 -11.68
CA ASP A 261 31.65 -23.61 -12.23
C ASP A 261 33.06 -24.17 -12.06
N GLU A 262 34.04 -23.29 -11.89
CA GLU A 262 35.46 -23.64 -11.86
C GLU A 262 36.06 -23.32 -10.50
N ASN A 263 37.00 -24.14 -10.04
CA ASN A 263 37.72 -23.90 -8.79
C ASN A 263 38.88 -22.91 -9.02
N VAL A 264 38.54 -21.66 -9.34
CA VAL A 264 39.48 -20.62 -9.82
C VAL A 264 40.55 -20.25 -8.77
N PHE A 265 40.40 -20.63 -7.51
CA PHE A 265 41.39 -20.42 -6.45
C PHE A 265 42.39 -21.57 -6.26
N LYS A 266 42.26 -22.67 -7.03
CA LYS A 266 43.21 -23.80 -7.07
C LYS A 266 43.94 -23.92 -8.41
N VAL A 267 44.26 -22.78 -9.02
CA VAL A 267 44.91 -22.75 -10.33
C VAL A 267 46.39 -23.14 -10.18
N SER A 268 46.70 -24.36 -10.61
CA SER A 268 48.05 -24.75 -11.06
C SER A 268 48.32 -24.09 -12.43
N HIS A 269 49.57 -24.08 -12.90
CA HIS A 269 50.06 -23.41 -14.14
C HIS A 269 49.30 -23.71 -15.47
N TYR A 270 48.14 -24.36 -15.46
CA TYR A 270 47.44 -24.90 -16.62
C TYR A 270 46.14 -24.17 -17.02
N ILE A 271 45.72 -23.11 -16.33
CA ILE A 271 44.49 -22.38 -16.71
C ILE A 271 44.86 -21.18 -17.58
N ASP A 272 44.39 -21.19 -18.83
CA ASP A 272 44.57 -20.13 -19.82
C ASP A 272 43.97 -18.81 -19.30
N ALA A 273 44.76 -17.73 -19.37
CA ALA A 273 44.33 -16.40 -18.97
C ALA A 273 43.09 -15.93 -19.76
N ASN A 274 43.00 -16.29 -21.04
CA ASN A 274 41.85 -15.97 -21.88
C ASN A 274 40.59 -16.68 -21.39
N TYR A 275 40.74 -17.93 -20.91
CA TYR A 275 39.63 -18.70 -20.37
C TYR A 275 39.10 -18.09 -19.07
N ILE A 276 39.99 -17.66 -18.16
CA ILE A 276 39.59 -16.96 -16.93
C ILE A 276 38.86 -15.66 -17.25
N GLU A 277 39.35 -14.89 -18.21
CA GLU A 277 38.70 -13.65 -18.65
C GLU A 277 37.29 -13.92 -19.20
N GLU A 278 37.10 -15.02 -19.94
CA GLU A 278 35.79 -15.46 -20.41
C GLU A 278 34.85 -15.80 -19.23
N LEU A 279 35.32 -16.55 -18.22
CA LEU A 279 34.52 -16.88 -17.03
C LEU A 279 34.07 -15.62 -16.27
N ILE A 280 34.96 -14.64 -16.13
CA ILE A 280 34.66 -13.34 -15.49
C ILE A 280 33.60 -12.60 -16.29
N LYS A 281 33.80 -12.43 -17.61
CA LYS A 281 32.83 -11.76 -18.49
C LYS A 281 31.44 -12.39 -18.43
N ASN A 282 31.37 -13.71 -18.40
CA ASN A 282 30.10 -14.42 -18.27
C ASN A 282 29.44 -14.18 -16.90
N THR A 283 30.25 -14.10 -15.85
CA THR A 283 29.75 -13.81 -14.49
C THR A 283 29.22 -12.39 -14.39
N GLU A 284 29.95 -11.41 -14.92
CA GLU A 284 29.52 -10.01 -15.00
C GLU A 284 28.18 -9.88 -15.74
N LEU A 285 28.01 -10.59 -16.86
CA LEU A 285 26.76 -10.59 -17.61
C LEU A 285 25.56 -10.95 -16.72
N PHE A 286 25.64 -12.05 -15.96
CA PHE A 286 24.53 -12.48 -15.10
C PHE A 286 24.27 -11.49 -13.97
N VAL A 287 25.33 -11.00 -13.32
CA VAL A 287 25.22 -10.04 -12.22
C VAL A 287 24.60 -8.73 -12.68
N TYR A 288 25.12 -8.12 -13.74
CA TYR A 288 24.59 -6.86 -14.26
C TYR A 288 23.19 -7.00 -14.84
N SER A 289 22.85 -8.16 -15.42
CA SER A 289 21.48 -8.42 -15.89
C SER A 289 20.47 -8.37 -14.74
N ILE A 290 20.78 -8.99 -13.60
CA ILE A 290 19.90 -8.96 -12.42
C ILE A 290 19.84 -7.56 -11.81
N ILE A 291 20.97 -6.86 -11.71
CA ILE A 291 21.00 -5.47 -11.21
C ILE A 291 20.10 -4.57 -12.07
N ASN A 292 20.25 -4.64 -13.40
CA ASN A 292 19.45 -3.83 -14.32
C ASN A 292 17.95 -4.17 -14.20
N ARG A 293 17.60 -5.45 -14.05
CA ARG A 293 16.19 -5.84 -13.84
C ARG A 293 15.62 -5.36 -12.52
N LEU A 294 16.41 -5.33 -11.45
CA LEU A 294 15.99 -4.74 -10.19
C LEU A 294 15.68 -3.24 -10.35
N ASP A 295 16.56 -2.50 -11.01
CA ASP A 295 16.38 -1.07 -11.27
C ASP A 295 15.11 -0.83 -12.13
N GLU A 296 14.89 -1.64 -13.16
CA GLU A 296 13.69 -1.57 -14.02
C GLU A 296 12.41 -1.85 -13.23
N PHE A 297 12.38 -2.90 -12.40
CA PHE A 297 11.20 -3.21 -11.60
C PHE A 297 10.92 -2.14 -10.53
N GLU A 298 11.97 -1.59 -9.91
CA GLU A 298 11.81 -0.49 -8.94
C GLU A 298 11.23 0.75 -9.63
N PHE A 299 11.72 1.07 -10.83
CA PHE A 299 11.16 2.14 -11.66
C PHE A 299 9.70 1.86 -12.01
N ASP A 300 9.37 0.70 -12.57
CA ASP A 300 8.01 0.31 -12.95
C ASP A 300 7.05 0.42 -11.77
N LEU A 301 7.43 -0.12 -10.60
CA LEU A 301 6.61 -0.07 -9.39
C LEU A 301 6.45 1.35 -8.86
N SER A 302 7.45 2.21 -9.02
CA SER A 302 7.38 3.62 -8.60
C SER A 302 6.43 4.48 -9.44
N THR A 303 6.08 4.03 -10.66
CA THR A 303 5.10 4.74 -11.50
C THR A 303 3.67 4.63 -10.95
N TYR A 304 3.42 3.66 -10.07
CA TYR A 304 2.13 3.47 -9.43
C TYR A 304 2.01 4.33 -8.15
N PRO A 305 0.83 4.92 -7.88
CA PRO A 305 0.63 5.74 -6.70
C PRO A 305 0.76 4.93 -5.40
N PRO A 306 1.12 5.58 -4.27
CA PRO A 306 1.06 4.94 -2.96
C PRO A 306 -0.35 4.37 -2.72
N ASN A 307 -0.43 3.11 -2.28
CA ASN A 307 -1.68 2.36 -2.08
C ASN A 307 -2.45 1.97 -3.35
N PHE A 308 -1.79 1.95 -4.52
CA PHE A 308 -2.40 1.50 -5.78
C PHE A 308 -3.21 0.20 -5.65
N GLU A 309 -2.61 -0.83 -5.03
CA GLU A 309 -3.22 -2.15 -4.86
C GLU A 309 -4.56 -2.07 -4.10
N THR A 310 -4.56 -1.37 -2.95
CA THR A 310 -5.75 -1.17 -2.12
C THR A 310 -6.82 -0.38 -2.87
N ASN A 311 -6.41 0.69 -3.54
CA ASN A 311 -7.33 1.56 -4.28
C ASN A 311 -8.01 0.82 -5.44
N ILE A 312 -7.27 0.05 -6.23
CA ILE A 312 -7.86 -0.73 -7.32
C ILE A 312 -8.77 -1.84 -6.79
N LYS A 313 -8.37 -2.56 -5.74
CA LYS A 313 -9.23 -3.59 -5.12
C LYS A 313 -10.56 -3.01 -4.64
N ASN A 314 -10.53 -1.87 -3.97
CA ASN A 314 -11.74 -1.19 -3.50
C ASN A 314 -12.63 -0.74 -4.66
N LYS A 315 -12.04 -0.24 -5.76
CA LYS A 315 -12.77 0.15 -6.97
C LYS A 315 -13.45 -1.06 -7.63
N ILE A 316 -12.73 -2.18 -7.79
CA ILE A 316 -13.29 -3.43 -8.33
C ILE A 316 -14.46 -3.91 -7.46
N TYR A 317 -14.29 -3.93 -6.13
CA TYR A 317 -15.35 -4.30 -5.20
C TYR A 317 -16.59 -3.41 -5.33
N PHE A 318 -16.41 -2.09 -5.43
CA PHE A 318 -17.51 -1.16 -5.64
C PHE A 318 -18.28 -1.43 -6.93
N LEU A 319 -17.58 -1.63 -8.06
CA LEU A 319 -18.22 -1.92 -9.35
C LEU A 319 -19.01 -3.22 -9.31
N GLN A 320 -18.46 -4.28 -8.72
CA GLN A 320 -19.14 -5.57 -8.58
C GLN A 320 -20.45 -5.43 -7.80
N ASN A 321 -20.45 -4.70 -6.67
CA ASN A 321 -21.66 -4.49 -5.87
C ASN A 321 -22.66 -3.55 -6.53
N LYS A 322 -22.20 -2.55 -7.29
CA LYS A 322 -23.09 -1.69 -8.10
C LYS A 322 -23.85 -2.50 -9.14
N HIS A 323 -23.19 -3.45 -9.81
CA HIS A 323 -23.84 -4.34 -10.78
C HIS A 323 -24.84 -5.30 -10.11
N SER A 324 -24.52 -5.85 -8.94
CA SER A 324 -25.45 -6.68 -8.17
C SER A 324 -26.72 -5.93 -7.76
N ALA A 325 -26.58 -4.69 -7.26
CA ALA A 325 -27.73 -3.87 -6.89
C ALA A 325 -28.62 -3.54 -8.10
N LEU A 326 -28.04 -3.25 -9.27
CA LEU A 326 -28.83 -2.97 -10.49
C LEU A 326 -29.54 -4.23 -11.02
N SER A 327 -28.94 -5.41 -10.90
CA SER A 327 -29.57 -6.67 -11.33
C SER A 327 -30.77 -7.11 -10.47
N GLU A 328 -30.92 -6.57 -9.25
CA GLU A 328 -32.08 -6.82 -8.38
C GLU A 328 -33.29 -5.93 -8.73
N PHE A 329 -33.10 -4.87 -9.53
CA PHE A 329 -34.18 -3.97 -9.98
C PHE A 329 -34.69 -4.27 -11.41
N ASP A 330 -34.07 -5.22 -12.11
CA ASP A 330 -34.50 -5.70 -13.44
C ASP A 330 -35.30 -7.01 -13.33
N ILE A 331 -36.37 -7.04 -12.51
CA ILE A 331 -37.38 -8.12 -12.46
C ILE A 331 -38.74 -7.61 -12.91
#